data_AF-A0A382IG47-F1
#
_entry.id   AF-A0A382IG47-F1
#
_cell.length_a   1.000
_cell.length_b   1.000
_cell.length_c   1.000
_cell.angle_alpha   90.00
_cell.angle_beta   90.00
_cell.angle_gamma   90.00
#
_symmetry.space_group_name_H-M   'P 1'
#
loop_
_entity.id
_entity.type
_entity.pdbx_description
1 polymer ?
#
loop_
_entity_poly.entity_id
_entity_poly.type
_entity_poly.pdbx_seq_one_letter_code
_entity_poly.pdbx_strand_id
1 'polypeptide(L)'
;MISRRSVVVYFVTAALAIAPLFAAAQSSTGTQMPWGDPDLQGVWDYRTITPLQRPGDQAGKEFLTEEEAASLEQEVLDRNARLLTRSSEVTSASDQVDR
;
A
#
# COMPACT_ATOMS: atom_id res chain seq x y z
N MET A 1 -21.44 -37.04 32.79
CA MET A 1 -19.97 -36.93 32.58
C MET A 1 -19.69 -37.14 31.11
N ILE A 2 -19.23 -36.13 30.39
CA ILE A 2 -18.91 -36.25 28.96
C ILE A 2 -17.65 -37.13 28.83
N SER A 3 -17.75 -38.24 28.11
CA SER A 3 -16.64 -39.17 27.91
C SER A 3 -15.52 -38.52 27.09
N ARG A 4 -14.26 -38.80 27.42
CA ARG A 4 -13.08 -38.35 26.64
C ARG A 4 -13.21 -38.71 25.15
N ARG A 5 -13.87 -39.82 24.83
CA ARG A 5 -14.17 -40.24 23.45
C ARG A 5 -15.14 -39.30 22.75
N SER A 6 -16.18 -38.85 23.44
CA SER A 6 -17.15 -37.90 22.92
C SER A 6 -16.49 -36.54 22.66
N VAL A 7 -15.60 -36.08 23.54
CA VAL A 7 -14.85 -34.83 23.34
C VAL A 7 -13.99 -34.87 22.07
N VAL A 8 -13.28 -35.98 21.82
CA VAL A 8 -12.46 -36.14 20.61
C VAL A 8 -13.30 -36.15 19.35
N VAL A 9 -14.46 -36.84 19.36
CA VAL A 9 -15.37 -36.85 18.19
C VAL A 9 -15.93 -35.46 17.91
N TYR A 10 -16.33 -34.71 18.93
CA TYR A 10 -16.79 -33.33 18.74
C TYR A 10 -15.68 -32.40 18.23
N PHE A 11 -14.45 -32.58 18.72
CA PHE A 11 -13.31 -31.78 18.25
C PHE A 11 -12.97 -32.08 16.79
N VAL A 12 -12.94 -33.36 16.39
CA VAL A 12 -12.66 -33.77 15.01
C VAL A 12 -13.77 -33.31 14.06
N THR A 13 -15.04 -33.43 14.45
CA THR A 13 -16.16 -32.94 13.63
C THR A 13 -16.15 -31.43 13.48
N ALA A 14 -15.85 -30.69 14.54
CA ALA A 14 -15.68 -29.23 14.48
C ALA A 14 -14.49 -28.83 13.59
N ALA A 15 -13.34 -29.52 13.72
CA ALA A 15 -12.18 -29.25 12.88
C ALA A 15 -12.46 -29.53 11.40
N LEU A 16 -13.15 -30.62 11.08
CA LEU A 16 -13.51 -30.98 9.71
C LEU A 16 -14.52 -30.00 9.10
N ALA A 17 -15.45 -29.47 9.92
CA ALA A 17 -16.41 -28.46 9.47
C ALA A 17 -15.76 -27.10 9.16
N ILE A 18 -14.68 -26.72 9.85
CA ILE A 18 -14.01 -25.42 9.69
C ILE A 18 -12.88 -25.49 8.64
N ALA A 19 -12.32 -26.67 8.35
CA ALA A 19 -11.25 -26.86 7.38
C ALA A 19 -11.46 -26.16 6.01
N PRO A 20 -12.66 -26.17 5.39
CA PRO A 20 -12.90 -25.50 4.11
C PRO A 20 -12.75 -23.97 4.16
N LEU A 21 -12.97 -23.34 5.33
CA LEU A 21 -12.84 -21.89 5.49
C LEU A 21 -11.38 -21.44 5.33
N PHE A 22 -10.43 -22.26 5.76
CA PHE A 22 -9.00 -21.98 5.58
C PHE A 22 -8.59 -22.05 4.11
N ALA A 23 -9.14 -23.00 3.34
CA ALA A 23 -8.88 -23.11 1.90
C ALA A 23 -9.51 -21.93 1.13
N ALA A 24 -10.73 -21.52 1.49
CA ALA A 24 -11.37 -20.34 0.90
C ALA A 24 -10.59 -19.05 1.19
N ALA A 25 -10.03 -18.89 2.40
CA ALA A 25 -9.20 -17.75 2.75
C ALA A 25 -7.85 -17.69 2.00
N GLN A 26 -7.41 -18.81 1.41
CA GLN A 26 -6.20 -18.86 0.57
C GLN A 26 -6.44 -18.41 -0.87
N SER A 27 -7.70 -18.26 -1.28
CA SER A 27 -8.03 -17.85 -2.65
C SER A 27 -7.92 -16.33 -2.82
N SER A 28 -6.82 -15.87 -3.43
CA SER A 28 -6.66 -14.47 -3.80
C SER A 28 -7.42 -14.18 -5.10
N THR A 29 -8.66 -13.72 -4.98
CA THR A 29 -9.37 -13.02 -6.07
C THR A 29 -8.85 -11.57 -6.13
N GLY A 30 -7.60 -11.40 -6.53
CA GLY A 30 -7.15 -10.08 -6.96
C GLY A 30 -8.01 -9.63 -8.14
N THR A 31 -8.43 -8.38 -8.19
CA THR A 31 -9.05 -7.82 -9.39
C THR A 31 -8.06 -8.01 -10.55
N GLN A 32 -8.51 -8.65 -11.63
CA GLN A 32 -7.70 -8.86 -12.82
C GLN A 32 -8.25 -8.01 -13.95
N MET A 33 -7.37 -7.53 -14.80
CA MET A 33 -7.75 -6.87 -16.03
C MET A 33 -8.33 -7.90 -17.02
N PRO A 34 -9.16 -7.50 -18.00
CA PRO A 34 -9.77 -8.43 -18.97
C PRO A 34 -8.79 -9.31 -19.75
N TRP A 35 -7.52 -8.91 -19.83
CA TRP A 35 -6.44 -9.66 -20.47
C TRP A 35 -5.59 -10.51 -19.51
N GLY A 36 -5.99 -10.62 -18.23
CA GLY A 36 -5.44 -11.57 -17.26
C GLY A 36 -4.35 -11.04 -16.32
N ASP A 37 -3.86 -9.82 -16.54
CA ASP A 37 -2.87 -9.19 -15.65
C ASP A 37 -3.52 -8.70 -14.34
N PRO A 38 -2.75 -8.59 -13.25
CA PRO A 38 -3.23 -7.94 -12.02
C PRO A 38 -3.71 -6.51 -12.29
N ASP A 39 -4.85 -6.14 -11.71
CA ASP A 39 -5.36 -4.78 -11.77
C ASP A 39 -4.55 -3.87 -10.85
N LEU A 40 -3.86 -2.90 -11.45
CA LEU A 40 -3.05 -1.88 -10.79
C LEU A 40 -3.74 -0.50 -10.76
N GLN A 41 -5.02 -0.44 -11.14
CA GLN A 41 -5.84 0.77 -11.11
C GLN A 41 -6.28 1.05 -9.66
N GLY A 42 -5.42 1.71 -8.89
CA GLY A 42 -5.67 2.14 -7.51
C GLY A 42 -5.18 3.56 -7.25
N VAL A 43 -5.43 4.06 -6.04
CA VAL A 43 -4.86 5.34 -5.60
C VAL A 43 -3.43 5.10 -5.16
N TRP A 44 -2.47 5.64 -5.92
CA TRP A 44 -1.05 5.57 -5.60
C TRP A 44 -0.65 6.80 -4.75
N ASP A 45 -0.08 6.56 -3.57
CA ASP A 45 0.50 7.63 -2.74
C ASP A 45 1.95 7.90 -3.20
N TYR A 46 2.29 9.18 -3.42
CA TYR A 46 3.58 9.66 -3.94
C TYR A 46 4.47 10.27 -2.83
N ARG A 47 4.24 9.89 -1.57
CA ARG A 47 4.95 10.38 -0.36
C ARG A 47 6.43 10.03 -0.23
N THR A 48 7.12 9.67 -1.30
CA THR A 48 8.56 9.48 -1.31
C THR A 48 9.29 10.80 -1.55
N ILE A 49 10.50 10.95 -0.99
CA ILE A 49 11.42 12.04 -1.33
C ILE A 49 11.97 11.87 -2.76
N THR A 50 12.20 10.62 -3.18
CA THR A 50 12.78 10.30 -4.48
C THR A 50 11.66 10.01 -5.48
N PRO A 51 11.44 10.87 -6.49
CA PRO A 51 10.40 10.65 -7.49
C PRO A 51 10.71 9.42 -8.37
N LEU A 52 9.66 8.81 -8.93
CA LEU A 52 9.80 7.64 -9.80
C LEU A 52 10.58 7.97 -11.08
N GLN A 53 10.30 9.13 -11.66
CA GLN A 53 11.03 9.67 -12.81
C GLN A 53 12.09 10.64 -12.32
N ARG A 54 13.32 10.51 -12.83
CA ARG A 54 14.40 11.47 -12.56
C ARG A 54 13.98 12.88 -13.00
N PRO A 55 14.07 13.89 -12.12
CA PRO A 55 13.78 15.27 -12.46
C PRO A 55 14.63 15.74 -13.65
N GLY A 56 14.03 16.54 -14.55
CA GLY A 56 14.68 16.97 -15.79
C GLY A 56 15.92 17.83 -15.56
N ASP A 57 15.93 18.61 -14.49
CA ASP A 57 17.08 19.39 -13.99
C ASP A 57 18.22 18.51 -13.45
N GLN A 58 17.95 17.24 -13.17
CA GLN A 58 18.94 16.25 -12.74
C GLN A 58 19.29 15.24 -13.84
N ALA A 59 18.93 15.51 -15.09
CA ALA A 59 19.31 14.68 -16.22
C ALA A 59 20.84 14.57 -16.36
N GLY A 60 21.35 13.35 -16.53
CA GLY A 60 22.79 13.10 -16.68
C GLY A 60 23.63 13.20 -15.40
N LYS A 61 23.05 13.62 -14.27
CA LYS A 61 23.74 13.72 -12.98
C LYS A 61 23.75 12.38 -12.25
N GLU A 62 24.84 11.62 -12.29
CA GLU A 62 24.84 10.25 -11.75
C GLU A 62 24.60 10.20 -10.23
N PHE A 63 25.22 11.09 -9.47
CA PHE A 63 25.14 11.14 -8.01
C PHE A 63 24.81 12.55 -7.50
N LEU A 64 24.12 12.59 -6.36
CA LEU A 64 24.02 13.78 -5.54
C LEU A 64 25.24 13.87 -4.63
N THR A 65 25.67 15.10 -4.36
CA THR A 65 26.58 15.36 -3.24
C THR A 65 25.83 15.19 -1.92
N GLU A 66 26.57 15.03 -0.83
CA GLU A 66 25.98 14.86 0.51
C GLU A 66 25.19 16.11 0.93
N GLU A 67 25.69 17.29 0.57
CA GLU A 67 25.04 18.57 0.83
C GLU A 67 23.71 18.70 0.06
N GLU A 68 23.67 18.25 -1.19
CA GLU A 68 22.44 18.28 -2.00
C GLU A 68 21.40 17.29 -1.50
N ALA A 69 21.82 16.09 -1.10
CA ALA A 69 20.93 15.11 -0.50
C ALA A 69 20.33 15.64 0.81
N ALA A 70 21.17 16.21 1.69
CA ALA A 70 20.71 16.83 2.93
C ALA A 70 19.76 18.00 2.70
N SER A 71 19.99 18.80 1.65
CA SER A 71 19.09 19.89 1.28
C SER A 71 17.71 19.38 0.85
N LEU A 72 17.65 18.31 0.05
CA LEU A 72 16.37 17.71 -0.37
C LEU A 72 15.59 17.16 0.84
N GLU A 73 16.29 16.51 1.77
CA GLU A 73 15.68 15.99 3.00
C GLU A 73 15.09 17.12 3.84
N GLN A 74 15.84 18.20 4.04
CA GLN A 74 15.37 19.36 4.81
C GLN A 74 14.17 20.03 4.14
N GLU A 75 14.15 20.17 2.81
CA GLU A 75 13.03 20.75 2.08
C GLU A 75 11.75 19.93 2.28
N VAL A 76 11.84 18.60 2.26
CA VAL A 76 10.71 17.71 2.51
C VAL A 76 10.20 17.86 3.94
N LEU A 77 11.09 17.93 4.94
CA LEU A 77 10.69 18.16 6.33
C LEU A 77 9.97 19.50 6.50
N ASP A 78 10.50 20.57 5.92
CA ASP A 78 9.91 21.90 5.98
C ASP A 78 8.55 21.94 5.28
N ARG A 79 8.43 21.32 4.10
CA ARG A 79 7.17 21.16 3.39
C ARG A 79 6.15 20.43 4.25
N ASN A 80 6.54 19.31 4.86
CA ASN A 80 5.66 18.52 5.72
C ASN A 80 5.21 19.32 6.95
N ALA A 81 6.11 20.05 7.61
CA ALA A 81 5.78 20.92 8.74
C ALA A 81 4.77 22.02 8.35
N ARG A 82 4.95 22.64 7.16
CA ARG A 82 3.97 23.59 6.60
C ARG A 82 2.62 22.94 6.34
N LEU A 83 2.59 21.74 5.75
CA LEU A 83 1.34 21.03 5.44
C LEU A 83 0.60 20.57 6.70
N LEU A 84 1.34 20.20 7.75
CA LEU A 84 0.76 19.82 9.05
C LEU A 84 0.06 20.98 9.76
N THR A 85 0.52 22.21 9.54
CA THR A 85 -0.01 23.42 10.19
C THR A 85 -0.98 24.20 9.31
N ARG A 86 -1.12 23.83 8.02
CA ARG A 86 -2.08 24.43 7.10
C ARG A 86 -3.52 24.13 7.53
N SER A 87 -4.40 25.13 7.47
CA SER A 87 -5.85 24.94 7.69
C SER A 87 -6.43 23.98 6.66
N SER A 88 -7.37 23.13 7.06
CA SER A 88 -8.05 22.19 6.15
C SER A 88 -8.79 22.95 5.05
N GLU A 89 -8.43 22.72 3.80
CA GLU A 89 -9.17 23.20 2.64
C GLU A 89 -10.18 22.14 2.19
N VAL A 90 -11.34 22.56 1.69
CA VAL A 90 -12.31 21.62 1.11
C VAL A 90 -11.67 21.02 -0.13
N THR A 91 -11.48 19.70 -0.13
CA THR A 91 -11.02 18.97 -1.32
C THR A 91 -12.06 19.12 -2.43
N SER A 92 -11.77 19.98 -3.40
CA SER A 92 -12.36 19.85 -4.74
C SER A 92 -11.69 18.65 -5.41
N ALA A 93 -12.45 17.84 -6.14
CA ALA A 93 -11.87 16.83 -7.01
C ALA A 93 -10.90 17.54 -7.96
N SER A 94 -9.61 17.37 -7.71
CA SER A 94 -8.57 17.94 -8.54
C SER A 94 -8.46 17.05 -9.78
N ASP A 95 -8.57 17.65 -10.97
CA ASP A 95 -8.25 17.00 -12.26
C ASP A 95 -6.72 16.81 -12.35
N GLN A 96 -6.14 16.12 -11.36
CA GLN A 96 -4.71 15.80 -11.23
C GLN A 96 -4.39 14.48 -11.94
N VAL A 97 -5.02 14.26 -13.09
CA VAL A 97 -4.63 13.24 -14.04
C VAL A 97 -4.02 14.01 -15.20
N ASP A 98 -2.70 13.97 -15.34
CA ASP A 98 -2.02 14.40 -16.56
C ASP A 98 -2.70 13.66 -17.73
N ARG A 99 -3.29 14.41 -18.66
CA ARG A 99 -3.83 13.88 -19.93
C ARG A 99 -2.72 13.69 -20.95
#